data_AF-A0A6P0XT37-F1
#
_entry.id   AF-A0A6P0XT37-F1
#
_cell.length_a   1.000
_cell.length_b   1.000
_cell.length_c   1.000
_cell.angle_alpha   90.00
_cell.angle_beta   90.00
_cell.angle_gamma   90.00
#
_symmetry.space_group_name_H-M   'P 1'
#
loop_
_entity.id
_entity.type
_entity.pdbx_description
1 polymer ?
#
loop_
_entity_poly.entity_id
_entity_poly.type
_entity_poly.pdbx_seq_one_letter_code
_entity_poly.pdbx_strand_id
1 'polypeptide(L)' 'MAQTAQDVLNWINNDDIQVIDLKFIDLPGIWQHLTVHRSQIDESSFTDGVAFDGSSIRGWKNIN' A
#
# COMPACT_ATOMS: atom_id res chain seq x y z
N MET A 1 18.26 -5.26 1.08
CA MET A 1 16.88 -5.16 0.57
C MET A 1 16.02 -6.02 1.49
N ALA A 2 14.92 -5.50 2.01
CA ALA A 2 13.95 -6.31 2.76
C ALA A 2 13.44 -7.45 1.86
N GLN A 3 13.36 -8.68 2.39
CA GLN A 3 12.90 -9.85 1.62
C GLN A 3 11.58 -10.41 2.16
N THR A 4 11.28 -10.14 3.43
CA THR A 4 10.07 -10.60 4.11
C THR A 4 9.24 -9.41 4.62
N ALA A 5 7.96 -9.66 4.94
CA ALA A 5 7.11 -8.66 5.59
C ALA A 5 7.72 -8.18 6.92
N GLN A 6 8.28 -9.10 7.70
CA GLN A 6 8.92 -8.78 8.97
C GLN A 6 10.13 -7.85 8.81
N ASP A 7 10.93 -8.02 7.75
CA ASP A 7 12.05 -7.11 7.47
C ASP A 7 11.55 -5.67 7.25
N VAL A 8 10.43 -5.49 6.54
CA VAL A 8 9.82 -4.18 6.28
C VAL A 8 9.25 -3.59 7.56
N LEU A 9 8.52 -4.37 8.36
CA LEU A 9 7.95 -3.91 9.63
C LEU A 9 9.05 -3.52 10.63
N ASN A 10 10.14 -4.29 10.70
CA ASN A 10 11.30 -3.95 11.51
C ASN A 10 11.95 -2.64 11.03
N TRP A 11 12.07 -2.46 9.72
CA TRP A 11 12.60 -1.23 9.14
C TRP A 11 11.76 0.00 9.51
N ILE A 12 10.43 -0.10 9.38
CA ILE A 12 9.48 0.97 9.78
C ILE A 12 9.69 1.37 11.25
N ASN A 13 9.87 0.39 12.14
CA ASN A 13 10.07 0.66 13.57
C ASN A 13 11.46 1.23 13.89
N ASN A 14 12.52 0.68 13.28
CA ASN A 14 13.89 1.09 13.57
C ASN A 14 14.17 2.53 13.13
N ASP A 15 13.59 2.94 12.00
CA ASP A 15 13.81 4.26 11.40
C ASP A 15 12.71 5.27 11.78
N ASP A 16 11.80 4.90 12.70
CA ASP A 16 10.66 5.70 13.14
C ASP A 16 9.82 6.28 11.97
N ILE A 17 9.57 5.43 10.97
CA ILE A 17 8.81 5.81 9.77
C ILE A 17 7.34 5.97 10.16
N GLN A 18 6.81 7.19 10.03
CA GLN A 18 5.42 7.48 10.39
C GLN A 18 4.44 7.20 9.25
N VAL A 19 4.92 7.24 8.01
CA VAL A 19 4.07 7.28 6.81
C VAL A 19 4.60 6.31 5.76
N ILE A 20 3.71 5.50 5.19
CA ILE A 20 4.01 4.54 4.13
C ILE A 20 3.24 4.95 2.87
N ASP A 21 3.95 5.05 1.76
CA ASP A 21 3.38 5.36 0.45
C ASP A 21 3.28 4.08 -0.41
N LEU A 22 2.08 3.53 -0.49
CA LEU A 22 1.77 2.33 -1.26
C LEU A 22 1.56 2.73 -2.71
N LYS A 23 2.25 2.04 -3.63
CA LYS A 23 2.35 2.44 -5.02
C LYS A 23 1.86 1.34 -5.96
N PHE A 24 1.06 1.71 -6.95
CA PHE A 24 0.52 0.78 -7.94
C PHE A 24 0.33 1.46 -9.31
N ILE A 25 0.15 0.67 -10.36
CA ILE A 25 -0.06 1.19 -11.72
C ILE A 25 -1.50 0.93 -12.15
N ASP A 26 -2.14 1.93 -12.74
CA ASP A 26 -3.44 1.77 -13.39
C ASP A 26 -3.31 1.19 -14.81
N LEU A 27 -4.44 0.84 -15.45
CA LEU A 27 -4.42 0.15 -16.75
C LEU A 27 -3.69 0.98 -17.85
N PRO A 28 -3.86 2.31 -17.96
CA PRO A 28 -3.08 3.14 -18.88
C PRO A 28 -1.57 3.25 -18.56
N GLY A 29 -1.10 2.79 -17.40
CA GLY A 29 0.31 2.84 -17.02
C GLY A 29 0.68 4.01 -16.12
N ILE A 30 -0.29 4.74 -15.54
CA ILE A 30 0.01 5.85 -14.63
C ILE A 30 0.26 5.32 -13.22
N TRP A 31 1.31 5.87 -12.59
CA TRP A 31 1.65 5.57 -11.22
C TRP A 31 0.66 6.26 -10.27
N GLN A 32 -0.11 5.46 -9.54
CA GLN A 32 -1.02 5.87 -8.49
C GLN A 32 -0.40 5.54 -7.12
N HIS A 33 -0.86 6.24 -6.08
CA HIS A 33 -0.38 6.00 -4.73
C HIS A 33 -1.44 6.22 -3.65
N LEU A 34 -1.28 5.51 -2.54
CA LEU A 34 -2.08 5.65 -1.32
C LEU A 34 -1.12 5.79 -0.15
N THR A 35 -1.20 6.92 0.53
CA THR A 35 -0.39 7.21 1.70
C THR A 35 -1.15 6.87 2.99
N VAL A 36 -0.57 6.04 3.85
CA VAL A 36 -1.17 5.62 5.12
C VAL A 36 -0.22 5.84 6.30
N HIS A 37 -0.79 6.00 7.49
CA HIS A 37 -0.01 6.03 8.73
C HIS A 37 0.50 4.62 9.07
N ARG A 38 1.67 4.51 9.71
CA ARG A 38 2.28 3.22 10.08
C ARG A 38 1.39 2.28 10.86
N SER A 39 0.43 2.81 11.63
CA SER A 39 -0.52 2.01 12.40
C SER A 39 -1.54 1.25 11.54
N GLN A 40 -1.60 1.51 10.23
CA GLN A 40 -2.48 0.82 9.29
C GLN A 40 -1.76 -0.32 8.55
N ILE A 41 -0.45 -0.49 8.76
CA ILE A 41 0.34 -1.54 8.14
C ILE A 41 0.75 -2.55 9.22
N ASP A 42 0.38 -3.80 9.00
CA ASP A 42 0.75 -4.95 9.82
C ASP A 42 1.11 -6.15 8.94
N GLU A 43 1.34 -7.31 9.54
CA GLU A 43 1.70 -8.53 8.80
C GLU A 43 0.60 -8.97 7.80
N SER A 44 -0.68 -8.82 8.18
CA SER A 44 -1.82 -9.18 7.31
C SER A 44 -1.93 -8.29 6.08
N SER A 45 -1.43 -7.05 6.15
CA SER A 45 -1.41 -6.12 5.02
C SER A 45 -0.61 -6.65 3.82
N PHE A 46 0.33 -7.57 4.04
CA PHE A 46 1.16 -8.20 2.99
C PHE A 46 0.51 -9.44 2.37
N THR A 47 -0.52 -10.02 2.99
CA THR A 47 -1.27 -11.17 2.46
C THR A 47 -2.65 -10.78 1.95
N ASP A 48 -3.38 -9.99 2.75
CA ASP A 48 -4.78 -9.63 2.52
C ASP A 48 -4.89 -8.32 1.72
N GLY A 49 -3.85 -7.50 1.79
CA GLY A 49 -3.74 -6.22 1.10
C GLY A 49 -4.35 -5.05 1.88
N VAL A 50 -4.28 -3.87 1.29
CA VAL A 50 -4.85 -2.63 1.83
C VAL A 50 -6.02 -2.19 0.94
N ALA A 51 -7.19 -1.99 1.54
CA ALA A 51 -8.39 -1.61 0.83
C ALA A 51 -8.35 -0.15 0.35
N PHE A 52 -8.87 0.11 -0.85
CA PHE A 52 -9.04 1.44 -1.41
C PHE A 52 -10.21 1.45 -2.44
N ASP A 53 -10.67 2.63 -2.84
CA ASP A 53 -11.76 2.76 -3.82
C ASP A 53 -11.27 2.51 -5.26
N GLY A 54 -11.61 1.33 -5.78
CA GLY A 54 -11.29 0.93 -7.16
C GLY A 54 -12.15 1.61 -8.22
N SER A 55 -13.24 2.29 -7.87
CA SER A 55 -14.10 2.98 -8.84
C SER A 55 -13.51 4.30 -9.34
N SER A 56 -12.63 4.89 -8.53
CA SER A 56 -11.84 6.07 -8.88
C SER A 56 -10.63 5.76 -9.79
N ILE A 57 -10.38 4.48 -10.10
CA ILE A 57 -9.28 4.05 -10.99
C ILE A 57 -9.78 3.76 -12.39
N ARG A 58 -9.18 4.43 -13.37
CA ARG A 58 -9.59 4.36 -14.78
C ARG A 58 -9.51 2.93 -15.31
N GLY A 59 -10.66 2.43 -15.79
CA GLY A 59 -10.78 1.09 -16.37
C GLY A 59 -10.87 -0.05 -15.36
N TRP A 60 -11.11 0.24 -14.08
CA TRP A 60 -11.26 -0.77 -13.03
C TRP A 60 -12.75 -0.98 -12.68
N LYS A 61 -13.20 -0.59 -11.48
CA LYS A 61 -14.59 -0.80 -11.01
C LYS A 61 -15.49 0.35 -11.46
N ASN A 62 -16.80 0.09 -11.52
CA ASN A 62 -17.82 1.13 -11.74
C ASN A 62 -18.43 1.57 -10.40
N ILE A 63 -19.02 2.77 -10.37
CA ILE A 63 -19.97 3.20 -9.34
C ILE A 63 -21.35 2.68 -9.74
N ASN A 64 -22.03 1.95 -8.85
CA ASN A 64 -23.39 1.43 -9.05
C ASN A 64 -24.43 2.31 -8.37
#